data_AF-A0AA43EAF0-F1
#
_entry.id   AF-A0AA43EAF0-F1
#
_cell.length_a   1.000
_cell.length_b   1.000
_cell.length_c   1.000
_cell.angle_alpha   90.00
_cell.angle_beta   90.00
_cell.angle_gamma   90.00
#
_symmetry.space_group_name_H-M   'P 1'
#
loop_
_entity.id
_entity.type
_entity.pdbx_description
1 polymer ?
#
loop_
_entity_poly.entity_id
_entity_poly.type
_entity_poly.pdbx_seq_one_letter_code
_entity_poly.pdbx_strand_id
1 'polypeptide(L)'
;MNLPDYNFLSAPLWLVTILHIVTLTLHFVAMNFLFGGMFVLLFGKLDDKWQNPVVRRFVQLFPTALAATVTLGVAPLLFLQLVYHKQAYAASIVSGWLWLFIVVAVIVAYYFLYGAAFSSRGGGRRVPLFLGISLLLLAYVSWVYSTVFAMAERPDLYRLLYAANQSGAVANPDAGAWGFRWLHMLSGAVTVGAFCVGLLGRNDENVYKLGRGFYLWGMAVSIVLGLAYMMTLGEALLPLMRSIAIWLILVSLVLSLGSLHFFFKKKFLGAGAMLFVSLLSMVVIRHVLRLIVLRGEFDPATTPVSPQWSVFGIFLVCFVVAIGTVWYMLRLFLGDRARATGG
;
A
#
# COMPACT_ATOMS: atom_id res chain seq x y z
N MET A 1 -10.85 43.91 -7.05
CA MET A 1 -10.14 42.74 -7.61
C MET A 1 -10.48 41.55 -6.73
N ASN A 2 -11.21 40.57 -7.25
CA ASN A 2 -11.31 39.28 -6.57
C ASN A 2 -9.94 38.60 -6.75
N LEU A 3 -9.24 38.34 -5.65
CA LEU A 3 -8.06 37.49 -5.69
C LEU A 3 -8.49 36.12 -6.28
N PRO A 4 -7.63 35.44 -7.06
CA PRO A 4 -7.94 34.10 -7.55
C PRO A 4 -8.27 33.21 -6.34
N ASP A 5 -9.48 32.67 -6.30
CA ASP A 5 -9.83 31.66 -5.31
C ASP A 5 -8.95 30.42 -5.57
N TYR A 6 -8.24 29.97 -4.55
CA TYR A 6 -7.35 28.81 -4.61
C TYR A 6 -8.10 27.51 -4.28
N ASN A 7 -9.37 27.58 -3.87
CA ASN A 7 -10.19 26.41 -3.54
C ASN A 7 -10.88 25.83 -4.79
N PHE A 8 -10.12 25.39 -5.79
CA PHE A 8 -10.67 24.71 -6.98
C PHE A 8 -9.96 23.40 -7.28
N LEU A 9 -10.64 22.50 -7.98
CA LEU A 9 -10.05 21.29 -8.56
C LEU A 9 -9.57 21.57 -9.98
N SER A 10 -8.31 21.23 -10.26
CA SER A 10 -7.68 21.39 -11.58
C SER A 10 -8.12 20.34 -12.62
N ALA A 11 -8.90 19.35 -12.20
CA ALA A 11 -9.46 18.30 -13.05
C ALA A 11 -10.82 17.82 -12.50
N PRO A 12 -11.68 17.20 -13.33
CA PRO A 12 -12.95 16.64 -12.87
C PRO A 12 -12.78 15.62 -11.73
N LEU A 13 -13.63 15.71 -10.71
CA LEU A 13 -13.53 14.87 -9.50
C LEU A 13 -13.59 13.36 -9.79
N TRP A 14 -14.40 12.93 -10.75
CA TRP A 14 -14.50 11.52 -11.14
C TRP A 14 -13.16 10.98 -11.67
N LEU A 15 -12.44 11.79 -12.46
CA LEU A 15 -11.16 11.41 -13.05
C LEU A 15 -10.09 11.30 -11.97
N VAL A 16 -10.00 12.30 -11.08
CA VAL A 16 -9.07 12.29 -9.94
C VAL A 16 -9.33 11.09 -9.03
N THR A 17 -10.61 10.79 -8.76
CA THR A 17 -11.00 9.65 -7.93
C THR A 17 -10.60 8.31 -8.55
N ILE A 18 -10.87 8.10 -9.85
CA ILE A 18 -10.48 6.86 -10.54
C ILE A 18 -8.96 6.70 -10.54
N LEU A 19 -8.22 7.75 -10.91
CA LEU A 19 -6.76 7.71 -10.93
C LEU A 19 -6.18 7.45 -9.53
N HIS A 20 -6.75 8.06 -8.49
CA HIS A 20 -6.36 7.80 -7.11
C HIS A 20 -6.60 6.34 -6.72
N ILE A 21 -7.78 5.77 -6.99
CA ILE A 21 -8.10 4.37 -6.67
C ILE A 21 -7.16 3.41 -7.39
N VAL A 22 -6.94 3.60 -8.69
CA VAL A 22 -6.08 2.74 -9.50
C VAL A 22 -4.63 2.81 -9.03
N THR A 23 -4.08 4.02 -8.92
CA THR A 23 -2.67 4.20 -8.52
C THR A 23 -2.41 3.76 -7.08
N LEU A 24 -3.36 3.97 -6.15
CA LEU A 24 -3.26 3.47 -4.78
C LEU A 24 -3.31 1.94 -4.74
N THR A 25 -4.16 1.31 -5.56
CA THR A 25 -4.21 -0.15 -5.66
C THR A 25 -2.89 -0.70 -6.16
N LEU A 26 -2.31 -0.12 -7.21
CA LEU A 26 -1.00 -0.51 -7.73
C LEU A 26 0.12 -0.31 -6.71
N HIS A 27 0.09 0.81 -5.98
CA HIS A 27 1.01 1.05 -4.88
C HIS A 27 0.91 -0.05 -3.81
N PHE A 28 -0.31 -0.43 -3.39
CA PHE A 28 -0.49 -1.51 -2.42
C PHE A 28 -0.05 -2.87 -2.94
N VAL A 29 -0.19 -3.17 -4.24
CA VAL A 29 0.39 -4.40 -4.81
C VAL A 29 1.90 -4.43 -4.61
N ALA A 30 2.61 -3.36 -4.97
CA ALA A 30 4.06 -3.27 -4.83
C ALA A 30 4.49 -3.27 -3.35
N MET A 31 3.81 -2.49 -2.52
CA MET A 31 4.08 -2.37 -1.08
C MET A 31 3.86 -3.71 -0.37
N ASN A 32 2.76 -4.40 -0.67
CA ASN A 32 2.45 -5.67 -0.04
C ASN A 32 3.43 -6.78 -0.46
N PHE A 33 3.87 -6.80 -1.74
CA PHE A 33 4.96 -7.68 -2.18
C PHE A 33 6.23 -7.43 -1.36
N LEU A 34 6.61 -6.16 -1.19
CA LEU A 34 7.81 -5.77 -0.46
C LEU A 34 7.70 -6.11 1.04
N PHE A 35 6.75 -5.49 1.74
CA PHE A 35 6.60 -5.60 3.19
C PHE A 35 6.23 -7.03 3.60
N GLY A 36 5.17 -7.58 2.99
CA GLY A 36 4.69 -8.92 3.31
C GLY A 36 5.70 -10.00 2.93
N GLY A 37 6.38 -9.83 1.80
CA GLY A 37 7.44 -10.75 1.39
C GLY A 37 8.62 -10.76 2.36
N MET A 38 9.08 -9.59 2.83
CA MET A 38 10.10 -9.50 3.88
C MET A 38 9.66 -10.17 5.17
N PHE A 39 8.42 -9.91 5.60
CA PHE A 39 7.85 -10.51 6.80
C PHE A 39 7.85 -12.04 6.71
N VAL A 40 7.32 -12.61 5.62
CA VAL A 40 7.26 -14.06 5.40
C VAL A 40 8.66 -14.68 5.37
N LEU A 41 9.63 -14.04 4.72
CA LEU A 41 11.00 -14.56 4.68
C LEU A 41 11.70 -14.48 6.04
N LEU A 42 11.49 -13.43 6.82
CA LEU A 42 12.09 -13.30 8.14
C LEU A 42 11.53 -14.31 9.14
N PHE A 43 10.19 -14.39 9.24
CA PHE A 43 9.51 -15.18 10.26
C PHE A 43 9.17 -16.62 9.82
N GLY A 44 9.24 -16.91 8.52
CA GLY A 44 9.06 -18.25 7.98
C GLY A 44 10.15 -19.21 8.42
N LYS A 45 9.83 -20.49 8.62
CA LYS A 45 10.84 -21.53 8.87
C LYS A 45 11.15 -22.25 7.55
N LEU A 46 12.43 -22.30 7.20
CA LEU A 46 12.94 -22.99 6.01
C LEU A 46 14.40 -23.37 6.27
N ASP A 47 14.76 -24.61 5.95
CA ASP A 47 16.14 -25.09 6.07
C ASP A 47 17.03 -24.43 5.01
N ASP A 48 18.25 -24.05 5.42
CA ASP A 48 19.20 -23.30 4.59
C ASP A 48 18.57 -22.11 3.83
N LYS A 49 17.59 -21.45 4.48
CA LYS A 49 16.73 -20.42 3.88
C LYS A 49 17.48 -19.40 3.05
N TRP A 50 18.58 -18.86 3.59
CA TRP A 50 19.33 -17.78 2.95
C TRP A 50 20.27 -18.25 1.83
N GLN A 51 20.47 -19.57 1.70
CA GLN A 51 21.19 -20.21 0.61
C GLN A 51 20.25 -20.70 -0.50
N ASN A 52 18.95 -20.88 -0.20
CA ASN A 52 17.95 -21.30 -1.17
C ASN A 52 17.89 -20.32 -2.37
N PRO A 53 18.01 -20.81 -3.63
CA PRO A 53 18.02 -19.97 -4.83
C PRO A 53 16.76 -19.11 -5.02
N VAL A 54 15.58 -19.63 -4.65
CA VAL A 54 14.31 -18.91 -4.77
C VAL A 54 14.25 -17.78 -3.76
N VAL A 55 14.65 -18.02 -2.52
CA VAL A 55 14.73 -16.96 -1.49
C VAL A 55 15.73 -15.89 -1.90
N ARG A 56 16.92 -16.28 -2.38
CA ARG A 56 17.93 -15.35 -2.89
C ARG A 56 17.37 -14.47 -4.01
N ARG A 57 16.65 -15.06 -4.97
CA ARG A 57 15.97 -14.31 -6.04
C ARG A 57 14.96 -13.32 -5.47
N PHE A 58 14.20 -13.71 -4.46
CA PHE A 58 13.21 -12.85 -3.82
C PHE A 58 13.88 -11.64 -3.13
N VAL A 59 14.95 -11.88 -2.37
CA VAL A 59 15.72 -10.82 -1.70
C VAL A 59 16.30 -9.81 -2.70
N GLN A 60 16.75 -10.28 -3.87
CA GLN A 60 17.28 -9.43 -4.93
C GLN A 60 16.22 -8.56 -5.62
N LEU A 61 14.93 -8.89 -5.49
CA LEU A 61 13.83 -8.08 -6.04
C LEU A 61 13.43 -6.94 -5.11
N PHE A 62 13.78 -6.98 -3.81
CA PHE A 62 13.33 -5.97 -2.85
C PHE A 62 13.77 -4.53 -3.16
N PRO A 63 15.02 -4.26 -3.61
CA PRO A 63 15.38 -2.90 -4.01
C PRO A 63 14.49 -2.38 -5.15
N THR A 64 14.29 -3.18 -6.20
CA THR A 64 13.40 -2.82 -7.30
C THR A 64 11.95 -2.65 -6.83
N ALA A 65 11.48 -3.51 -5.92
CA ALA A 65 10.14 -3.40 -5.35
C ALA A 65 9.96 -2.14 -4.50
N LEU A 66 10.97 -1.70 -3.75
CA LEU A 66 10.92 -0.43 -3.02
C LEU A 66 10.89 0.76 -3.99
N ALA A 67 11.71 0.76 -5.03
CA ALA A 67 11.65 1.80 -6.06
C ALA A 67 10.27 1.89 -6.73
N ALA A 68 9.67 0.74 -7.07
CA ALA A 68 8.32 0.67 -7.61
C ALA A 68 7.28 1.16 -6.59
N THR A 69 7.41 0.76 -5.32
CA THR A 69 6.51 1.17 -4.23
C THR A 69 6.51 2.68 -4.05
N VAL A 70 7.69 3.30 -3.99
CA VAL A 70 7.83 4.76 -3.86
C VAL A 70 7.24 5.46 -5.07
N THR A 71 7.61 5.06 -6.28
CA THR A 71 7.13 5.68 -7.53
C THR A 71 5.60 5.61 -7.65
N LEU A 72 5.02 4.43 -7.40
CA LEU A 72 3.57 4.24 -7.43
C LEU A 72 2.87 4.93 -6.27
N GLY A 73 3.57 5.23 -5.17
CA GLY A 73 3.02 5.91 -3.99
C GLY A 73 2.92 7.43 -4.15
N VAL A 74 3.74 8.04 -5.00
CA VAL A 74 3.69 9.50 -5.23
C VAL A 74 2.35 9.93 -5.83
N ALA A 75 1.89 9.25 -6.89
CA ALA A 75 0.64 9.59 -7.56
C ALA A 75 -0.60 9.59 -6.65
N PRO A 76 -0.92 8.53 -5.88
CA PRO A 76 -2.09 8.53 -5.02
C PRO A 76 -1.98 9.56 -3.89
N LEU A 77 -0.78 9.84 -3.38
CA LEU A 77 -0.57 10.91 -2.39
C LEU A 77 -0.90 12.28 -2.98
N LEU A 78 -0.47 12.57 -4.21
CA LEU A 78 -0.77 13.83 -4.89
C LEU A 78 -2.26 13.98 -5.19
N PHE A 79 -2.94 12.93 -5.64
CA PHE A 79 -4.40 12.99 -5.85
C PHE A 79 -5.17 13.18 -4.55
N LEU A 80 -4.71 12.55 -3.47
CA LEU A 80 -5.28 12.79 -2.14
C LEU A 80 -5.09 14.24 -1.72
N GLN A 81 -3.90 14.80 -1.88
CA GLN A 81 -3.59 16.19 -1.55
C GLN A 81 -4.37 17.18 -2.43
N LEU A 82 -4.59 16.86 -3.71
CA LEU A 82 -5.41 17.70 -4.59
C LEU A 82 -6.84 17.87 -4.07
N VAL A 83 -7.46 16.78 -3.60
CA VAL A 83 -8.86 16.80 -3.14
C VAL A 83 -9.00 17.19 -1.66
N TYR A 84 -8.10 16.72 -0.81
CA TYR A 84 -8.19 16.83 0.65
C TYR A 84 -7.00 17.60 1.24
N HIS A 85 -6.55 18.67 0.56
CA HIS A 85 -5.37 19.46 0.95
C HIS A 85 -5.45 19.95 2.41
N LYS A 86 -6.58 20.53 2.83
CA LYS A 86 -6.74 21.07 4.20
C LYS A 86 -6.54 19.98 5.25
N GLN A 87 -7.20 18.85 5.08
CA GLN A 87 -7.15 17.71 5.99
C GLN A 87 -5.76 17.07 6.01
N ALA A 88 -5.20 16.79 4.84
CA ALA A 88 -3.92 16.11 4.71
C ALA A 88 -2.78 16.97 5.26
N TYR A 89 -2.69 18.24 4.84
CA TYR A 89 -1.61 19.11 5.30
C TYR A 89 -1.74 19.47 6.78
N ALA A 90 -2.94 19.75 7.29
CA ALA A 90 -3.11 20.05 8.72
C ALA A 90 -2.68 18.88 9.61
N ALA A 91 -3.09 17.65 9.28
CA ALA A 91 -2.67 16.46 10.03
C ALA A 91 -1.16 16.20 9.90
N SER A 92 -0.57 16.38 8.72
CA SER A 92 0.87 16.26 8.52
C SER A 92 1.66 17.32 9.28
N ILE A 93 1.13 18.52 9.49
CA ILE A 93 1.78 19.58 10.30
C ILE A 93 1.81 19.19 11.79
N VAL A 94 0.70 18.67 12.33
CA VAL A 94 0.65 18.18 13.72
C VAL A 94 1.71 17.09 13.98
N SER A 95 1.92 16.21 12.99
CA SER A 95 2.94 15.15 13.02
C SER A 95 4.19 15.48 12.18
N GLY A 96 4.53 16.76 12.00
CA GLY A 96 5.56 17.24 11.07
C GLY A 96 6.89 16.48 11.09
N TRP A 97 7.51 16.30 12.26
CA TRP A 97 8.78 15.57 12.38
C TRP A 97 8.64 14.10 12.02
N LEU A 98 7.54 13.46 12.45
CA LEU A 98 7.25 12.07 12.11
C LEU A 98 7.03 11.90 10.61
N TRP A 99 6.35 12.85 9.99
CA TRP A 99 6.09 12.87 8.56
C TRP A 99 7.37 13.06 7.74
N LEU A 100 8.23 14.03 8.12
CA LEU A 100 9.50 14.27 7.44
C LEU A 100 10.47 13.09 7.55
N PHE A 101 10.47 12.40 8.69
CA PHE A 101 11.34 11.24 8.90
C PHE A 101 10.94 10.02 8.05
N ILE A 102 9.75 10.00 7.42
CA ILE A 102 9.39 8.99 6.41
C ILE A 102 10.44 8.94 5.29
N VAL A 103 10.89 10.11 4.81
CA VAL A 103 11.87 10.19 3.72
C VAL A 103 13.20 9.56 4.14
N VAL A 104 13.67 9.90 5.35
CA VAL A 104 14.90 9.33 5.92
C VAL A 104 14.76 7.82 6.10
N ALA A 105 13.65 7.36 6.68
CA ALA A 105 13.40 5.94 6.91
C ALA A 105 13.38 5.13 5.61
N VAL A 106 12.74 5.64 4.55
CA VAL A 106 12.70 4.98 3.24
C VAL A 106 14.08 4.93 2.58
N ILE A 107 14.86 6.01 2.64
CA ILE A 107 16.24 6.04 2.10
C ILE A 107 17.11 5.02 2.82
N VAL A 108 17.10 5.01 4.15
CA VAL A 108 17.89 4.07 4.95
C VAL A 108 17.46 2.63 4.69
N ALA A 109 16.15 2.37 4.66
CA ALA A 109 15.62 1.05 4.28
C ALA A 109 16.10 0.63 2.90
N TYR A 110 16.15 1.54 1.92
CA TYR A 110 16.61 1.22 0.57
C TYR A 110 18.07 0.75 0.54
N TYR A 111 18.95 1.43 1.28
CA TYR A 111 20.35 1.00 1.41
C TYR A 111 20.47 -0.37 2.09
N PHE A 112 19.68 -0.63 3.14
CA PHE A 112 19.66 -1.94 3.78
C PHE A 112 19.12 -3.05 2.85
N LEU A 113 18.13 -2.77 2.01
CA LEU A 113 17.65 -3.72 1.00
C LEU A 113 18.73 -4.04 -0.03
N TYR A 114 19.51 -3.06 -0.47
CA TYR A 114 20.69 -3.31 -1.31
C TYR A 114 21.74 -4.14 -0.57
N GLY A 115 22.01 -3.82 0.71
CA GLY A 115 22.87 -4.62 1.58
C GLY A 115 22.42 -6.08 1.67
N ALA A 116 21.11 -6.33 1.81
CA ALA A 116 20.52 -7.66 1.80
C ALA A 116 20.70 -8.33 0.43
N ALA A 117 20.42 -7.63 -0.66
CA ALA A 117 20.59 -8.14 -2.02
C ALA A 117 22.04 -8.55 -2.31
N PHE A 118 23.04 -7.74 -1.92
CA PHE A 118 24.45 -8.08 -2.08
C PHE A 118 24.89 -9.21 -1.14
N SER A 119 24.49 -9.17 0.14
CA SER A 119 24.81 -10.24 1.10
C SER A 119 24.23 -11.58 0.68
N SER A 120 23.05 -11.61 0.04
CA SER A 120 22.45 -12.83 -0.52
C SER A 120 23.32 -13.49 -1.59
N ARG A 121 24.24 -12.75 -2.23
CA ARG A 121 25.18 -13.28 -3.21
C ARG A 121 26.40 -13.95 -2.57
N GLY A 122 26.80 -13.52 -1.38
CA GLY A 122 27.98 -14.00 -0.65
C GLY A 122 27.65 -14.84 0.58
N GLY A 123 26.64 -15.73 0.51
CA GLY A 123 26.33 -16.69 1.57
C GLY A 123 25.25 -16.28 2.58
N GLY A 124 24.65 -15.09 2.44
CA GLY A 124 23.37 -14.76 3.08
C GLY A 124 23.39 -14.46 4.59
N ARG A 125 24.55 -14.51 5.26
CA ARG A 125 24.66 -14.38 6.73
C ARG A 125 24.10 -13.07 7.30
N ARG A 126 24.19 -11.95 6.58
CA ARG A 126 23.69 -10.63 7.04
C ARG A 126 22.30 -10.28 6.51
N VAL A 127 21.72 -11.11 5.64
CA VAL A 127 20.39 -10.89 5.07
C VAL A 127 19.31 -10.70 6.15
N PRO A 128 19.17 -11.56 7.19
CA PRO A 128 18.13 -11.37 8.19
C PRO A 128 18.25 -10.05 8.95
N LEU A 129 19.47 -9.59 9.26
CA LEU A 129 19.70 -8.32 9.93
C LEU A 129 19.23 -7.15 9.05
N PHE A 130 19.66 -7.12 7.79
CA PHE A 130 19.32 -6.04 6.87
C PHE A 130 17.84 -6.00 6.51
N LEU A 131 17.21 -7.16 6.30
CA LEU A 131 15.76 -7.24 6.11
C LEU A 131 15.02 -6.83 7.39
N GLY A 132 15.50 -7.22 8.57
CA GLY A 132 14.89 -6.84 9.85
C GLY A 132 14.87 -5.33 10.07
N ILE A 133 16.01 -4.66 9.84
CA ILE A 133 16.09 -3.19 9.93
C ILE A 133 15.16 -2.54 8.89
N SER A 134 15.17 -3.03 7.66
CA SER A 134 14.29 -2.52 6.59
C SER A 134 12.81 -2.67 6.96
N LEU A 135 12.42 -3.82 7.49
CA LEU A 135 11.05 -4.10 7.92
C LEU A 135 10.61 -3.18 9.05
N LEU A 136 11.47 -2.92 10.04
CA LEU A 136 11.19 -1.99 11.14
C LEU A 136 11.00 -0.55 10.65
N LEU A 137 11.86 -0.09 9.74
CA LEU A 137 11.75 1.25 9.14
C LEU A 137 10.46 1.40 8.31
N LEU A 138 10.10 0.39 7.52
CA LEU A 138 8.83 0.42 6.77
C LEU A 138 7.61 0.25 7.67
N ALA A 139 7.72 -0.48 8.79
CA ALA A 139 6.67 -0.55 9.80
C ALA A 139 6.44 0.83 10.42
N TYR A 140 7.52 1.57 10.73
CA TYR A 140 7.44 2.97 11.15
C TYR A 140 6.70 3.83 10.11
N VAL A 141 7.06 3.75 8.83
CA VAL A 141 6.38 4.49 7.76
C VAL A 141 4.88 4.15 7.73
N SER A 142 4.53 2.87 7.82
CA SER A 142 3.12 2.42 7.83
C SER A 142 2.34 2.94 9.05
N TRP A 143 3.00 3.04 10.21
CA TRP A 143 2.42 3.57 11.44
C TRP A 143 2.20 5.08 11.34
N VAL A 144 3.18 5.85 10.85
CA VAL A 144 3.02 7.30 10.63
C VAL A 144 1.86 7.57 9.67
N TYR A 145 1.80 6.87 8.54
CA TYR A 145 0.68 7.05 7.61
C TYR A 145 -0.67 6.70 8.24
N SER A 146 -0.75 5.63 9.03
CA SER A 146 -2.02 5.20 9.63
C SER A 146 -2.53 6.18 10.68
N THR A 147 -1.63 6.71 11.51
CA THR A 147 -1.93 7.70 12.55
C THR A 147 -2.31 9.05 11.94
N VAL A 148 -1.49 9.56 11.00
CA VAL A 148 -1.71 10.86 10.35
C VAL A 148 -2.99 10.86 9.53
N PHE A 149 -3.24 9.83 8.71
CA PHE A 149 -4.46 9.81 7.90
C PHE A 149 -5.73 9.52 8.70
N ALA A 150 -5.66 8.84 9.86
CA ALA A 150 -6.79 8.78 10.78
C ALA A 150 -7.10 10.15 11.38
N MET A 151 -6.05 10.93 11.66
CA MET A 151 -6.20 12.30 12.16
C MET A 151 -6.77 13.23 11.08
N ALA A 152 -6.32 13.10 9.83
CA ALA A 152 -6.82 13.87 8.68
C ALA A 152 -8.33 13.67 8.45
N GLU A 153 -8.86 12.50 8.80
CA GLU A 153 -10.29 12.18 8.71
C GLU A 153 -11.11 12.80 9.86
N ARG A 154 -10.50 13.53 10.81
CA ARG A 154 -11.16 14.16 11.95
C ARG A 154 -10.71 15.62 12.15
N PRO A 155 -11.39 16.60 11.52
CA PRO A 155 -11.03 18.01 11.59
C PRO A 155 -10.87 18.59 12.99
N ASP A 156 -11.77 18.27 13.90
CA ASP A 156 -11.69 18.75 15.27
C ASP A 156 -10.47 18.23 16.02
N LEU A 157 -10.05 16.98 15.72
CA LEU A 157 -8.95 16.35 16.41
C LEU A 157 -7.61 17.03 16.08
N TYR A 158 -7.28 17.25 14.80
CA TYR A 158 -6.02 17.93 14.49
C TYR A 158 -6.02 19.39 14.97
N ARG A 159 -7.17 20.08 15.01
CA ARG A 159 -7.28 21.44 15.55
C ARG A 159 -6.94 21.44 17.04
N LEU A 160 -7.54 20.53 17.80
CA LEU A 160 -7.31 20.37 19.23
C LEU A 160 -5.85 20.00 19.54
N LEU A 161 -5.32 19.00 18.84
CA LEU A 161 -3.95 18.54 19.05
C LEU A 161 -2.91 19.61 18.72
N TYR A 162 -3.13 20.37 17.63
CA TYR A 162 -2.26 21.48 17.28
C TYR A 162 -2.30 22.61 18.31
N ALA A 163 -3.49 22.97 18.79
CA ALA A 163 -3.64 24.00 19.82
C ALA A 163 -2.98 23.60 21.14
N ALA A 164 -3.02 22.32 21.49
CA ALA A 164 -2.39 21.78 22.69
C ALA A 164 -0.86 21.66 22.57
N ASN A 165 -0.34 21.28 21.40
CA ASN A 165 1.08 21.04 21.21
C ASN A 165 1.52 21.25 19.74
N GLN A 166 2.34 22.29 19.52
CA GLN A 166 2.86 22.69 18.20
C GLN A 166 4.26 22.12 17.88
N SER A 167 4.74 21.14 18.65
CA SER A 167 6.08 20.56 18.46
C SER A 167 6.28 19.86 17.11
N GLY A 168 5.20 19.46 16.44
CA GLY A 168 5.26 18.64 15.23
C GLY A 168 5.60 17.17 15.50
N ALA A 169 5.64 16.73 16.76
CA ALA A 169 5.97 15.34 17.13
C ALA A 169 4.74 14.55 17.62
N VAL A 170 3.53 15.07 17.43
CA VAL A 170 2.30 14.49 17.97
C VAL A 170 1.74 13.46 17.00
N ALA A 171 1.61 12.22 17.44
CA ALA A 171 0.86 11.18 16.73
C ALA A 171 -0.61 11.15 17.21
N ASN A 172 -1.49 10.50 16.45
CA ASN A 172 -2.89 10.34 16.85
C ASN A 172 -3.01 9.46 18.13
N PRO A 173 -3.47 10.02 19.27
CA PRO A 173 -3.53 9.27 20.53
C PRO A 173 -4.67 8.24 20.57
N ASP A 174 -5.70 8.39 19.72
CA ASP A 174 -6.82 7.46 19.65
C ASP A 174 -6.45 6.21 18.84
N ALA A 175 -5.85 5.23 19.51
CA ALA A 175 -5.51 3.94 18.92
C ALA A 175 -6.74 3.17 18.40
N GLY A 176 -7.95 3.44 18.88
CA GLY A 176 -9.18 2.83 18.38
C GLY A 176 -9.51 3.26 16.96
N ALA A 177 -9.14 4.49 16.57
CA ALA A 177 -9.39 5.03 15.24
C ALA A 177 -8.51 4.43 14.13
N TRP A 178 -7.30 3.97 14.47
CA TRP A 178 -6.31 3.55 13.47
C TRP A 178 -5.70 2.16 13.71
N GLY A 179 -5.74 1.61 14.93
CA GLY A 179 -5.03 0.40 15.31
C GLY A 179 -5.51 -0.85 14.57
N PHE A 180 -6.81 -1.17 14.64
CA PHE A 180 -7.36 -2.33 13.90
C PHE A 180 -7.23 -2.16 12.39
N ARG A 181 -7.41 -0.94 11.88
CA ARG A 181 -7.18 -0.62 10.46
C ARG A 181 -5.73 -0.90 10.06
N TRP A 182 -4.76 -0.45 10.86
CA TRP A 182 -3.34 -0.65 10.61
C TRP A 182 -2.97 -2.14 10.64
N LEU A 183 -3.44 -2.88 11.65
CA LEU A 183 -3.23 -4.33 11.74
C LEU A 183 -3.88 -5.09 10.57
N HIS A 184 -5.09 -4.71 10.15
CA HIS A 184 -5.74 -5.27 8.97
C HIS A 184 -4.90 -5.03 7.70
N MET A 185 -4.34 -3.83 7.53
CA MET A 185 -3.46 -3.52 6.40
C MET A 185 -2.14 -4.30 6.45
N LEU A 186 -1.52 -4.46 7.63
CA LEU A 186 -0.29 -5.25 7.79
C LEU A 186 -0.51 -6.73 7.52
N SER A 187 -1.58 -7.31 8.05
CA SER A 187 -1.95 -8.72 7.78
C SER A 187 -2.32 -8.93 6.30
N GLY A 188 -2.99 -7.97 5.67
CA GLY A 188 -3.24 -7.96 4.24
C GLY A 188 -1.94 -7.92 3.41
N ALA A 189 -0.97 -7.11 3.85
CA ALA A 189 0.36 -7.07 3.24
C ALA A 189 1.06 -8.42 3.33
N VAL A 190 1.07 -9.05 4.52
CA VAL A 190 1.61 -10.41 4.73
C VAL A 190 0.92 -11.42 3.83
N THR A 191 -0.41 -11.33 3.67
CA THR A 191 -1.20 -12.22 2.80
C THR A 191 -0.74 -12.12 1.35
N VAL A 192 -0.70 -10.92 0.77
CA VAL A 192 -0.28 -10.74 -0.63
C VAL A 192 1.22 -11.06 -0.80
N GLY A 193 2.07 -10.71 0.17
CA GLY A 193 3.48 -11.09 0.17
C GLY A 193 3.68 -12.61 0.18
N ALA A 194 2.90 -13.33 0.98
CA ALA A 194 2.92 -14.79 1.05
C ALA A 194 2.43 -15.45 -0.26
N PHE A 195 1.41 -14.86 -0.89
CA PHE A 195 0.99 -15.24 -2.24
C PHE A 195 2.16 -15.13 -3.23
N CYS A 196 2.91 -14.03 -3.20
CA CYS A 196 4.05 -13.82 -4.08
C CYS A 196 5.22 -14.77 -3.78
N VAL A 197 5.50 -15.06 -2.50
CA VAL A 197 6.50 -16.07 -2.11
C VAL A 197 6.10 -17.44 -2.64
N GLY A 198 4.85 -17.86 -2.48
CA GLY A 198 4.39 -19.15 -3.00
C GLY A 198 4.33 -19.21 -4.53
N LEU A 199 4.00 -18.10 -5.20
CA LEU A 199 4.04 -18.00 -6.66
C LEU A 199 5.46 -18.18 -7.21
N LEU A 200 6.44 -17.49 -6.62
CA LEU A 200 7.85 -17.61 -7.04
C LEU A 200 8.45 -18.95 -6.62
N GLY A 201 7.98 -19.52 -5.50
CA GLY A 201 8.32 -20.85 -5.02
C GLY A 201 7.53 -21.99 -5.66
N ARG A 202 6.73 -21.78 -6.72
CA ARG A 202 5.83 -22.82 -7.28
C ARG A 202 6.52 -24.15 -7.66
N ASN A 203 7.82 -24.10 -7.96
CA ASN A 203 8.66 -25.24 -8.33
C ASN A 203 9.52 -25.77 -7.17
N ASP A 204 9.57 -25.06 -6.04
CA ASP A 204 10.27 -25.46 -4.82
C ASP A 204 9.21 -25.73 -3.74
N GLU A 205 8.96 -27.02 -3.46
CA GLU A 205 7.84 -27.42 -2.61
C GLU A 205 7.96 -26.87 -1.18
N ASN A 206 9.18 -26.66 -0.67
CA ASN A 206 9.38 -26.12 0.68
C ASN A 206 9.05 -24.62 0.73
N VAL A 207 9.49 -23.85 -0.26
CA VAL A 207 9.17 -22.42 -0.38
C VAL A 207 7.68 -22.21 -0.70
N TYR A 208 7.09 -23.07 -1.53
CA TYR A 208 5.65 -23.06 -1.80
C TYR A 208 4.84 -23.33 -0.53
N LYS A 209 5.20 -24.36 0.25
CA LYS A 209 4.53 -24.67 1.53
C LYS A 209 4.63 -23.51 2.51
N LEU A 210 5.78 -22.84 2.59
CA LEU A 210 5.96 -21.65 3.41
C LEU A 210 5.00 -20.53 2.99
N GLY A 211 4.99 -20.17 1.70
CA GLY A 211 4.08 -19.16 1.16
C GLY A 211 2.62 -19.53 1.37
N ARG A 212 2.26 -20.80 1.16
CA ARG A 212 0.90 -21.33 1.38
C ARG A 212 0.43 -21.20 2.82
N GLY A 213 1.29 -21.51 3.79
CA GLY A 213 0.96 -21.41 5.21
C GLY A 213 0.69 -19.97 5.64
N PHE A 214 1.60 -19.05 5.29
CA PHE A 214 1.41 -17.63 5.58
C PHE A 214 0.25 -17.01 4.79
N TYR A 215 -0.04 -17.50 3.60
CA TYR A 215 -1.17 -17.03 2.81
C TYR A 215 -2.50 -17.37 3.48
N LEU A 216 -2.66 -18.62 3.93
CA LEU A 216 -3.86 -19.06 4.66
C LEU A 216 -4.05 -18.28 5.96
N TRP A 217 -3.03 -18.25 6.82
CA TRP A 217 -3.14 -17.61 8.13
C TRP A 217 -3.19 -16.08 8.03
N GLY A 218 -2.43 -15.49 7.12
CA GLY A 218 -2.51 -14.06 6.83
C GLY A 218 -3.93 -13.66 6.41
N MET A 219 -4.56 -14.44 5.53
CA MET A 219 -5.94 -14.21 5.09
C MET A 219 -6.92 -14.29 6.26
N ALA A 220 -6.82 -15.36 7.07
CA ALA A 220 -7.69 -15.55 8.23
C ALA A 220 -7.57 -14.40 9.24
N VAL A 221 -6.33 -14.01 9.57
CA VAL A 221 -6.05 -12.89 10.47
C VAL A 221 -6.55 -11.57 9.87
N SER A 222 -6.38 -11.35 8.56
CA SER A 222 -6.88 -10.15 7.88
C SER A 222 -8.40 -10.06 7.95
N ILE A 223 -9.12 -11.18 7.76
CA ILE A 223 -10.58 -11.23 7.88
C ILE A 223 -11.01 -10.89 9.31
N VAL A 224 -10.41 -11.53 10.33
CA VAL A 224 -10.72 -11.26 11.74
C VAL A 224 -10.46 -9.81 12.11
N LEU A 225 -9.32 -9.25 11.71
CA LEU A 225 -8.98 -7.85 11.97
C LEU A 225 -9.88 -6.87 11.18
N GLY A 226 -10.33 -7.25 10.00
CA GLY A 226 -11.29 -6.48 9.22
C GLY A 226 -12.65 -6.41 9.91
N LEU A 227 -13.13 -7.54 10.44
CA LEU A 227 -14.35 -7.60 11.24
C LEU A 227 -14.21 -6.80 12.54
N ALA A 228 -13.06 -6.92 13.23
CA ALA A 228 -12.77 -6.12 14.41
C ALA A 228 -12.74 -4.61 14.10
N TYR A 229 -12.15 -4.21 12.96
CA TYR A 229 -12.15 -2.83 12.51
C TYR A 229 -13.56 -2.31 12.25
N MET A 230 -14.46 -3.12 11.68
CA MET A 230 -15.86 -2.71 11.51
C MET A 230 -16.54 -2.38 12.83
N MET A 231 -16.20 -3.08 13.92
CA MET A 231 -16.73 -2.80 15.26
C MET A 231 -16.24 -1.47 15.83
N THR A 232 -15.11 -0.94 15.35
CA THR A 232 -14.57 0.36 15.79
C THR A 232 -15.00 1.54 14.94
N LEU A 233 -15.86 1.33 13.93
CA LEU A 233 -16.34 2.41 13.04
C LEU A 233 -17.35 3.36 13.70
N GLY A 234 -17.96 2.96 14.83
CA GLY A 234 -18.94 3.79 15.54
C GLY A 234 -20.08 4.25 14.64
N GLU A 235 -20.34 5.56 14.62
CA GLU A 235 -21.43 6.18 13.85
C GLU A 235 -21.31 5.99 12.33
N ALA A 236 -20.09 5.75 11.82
CA ALA A 236 -19.86 5.53 10.39
C ALA A 236 -20.33 4.14 9.92
N LEU A 237 -20.58 3.19 10.84
CA LEU A 237 -20.97 1.83 10.49
C LEU A 237 -22.33 1.76 9.79
N LEU A 238 -23.36 2.43 10.34
CA LEU A 238 -24.72 2.35 9.79
C LEU A 238 -24.82 2.96 8.38
N PRO A 239 -24.25 4.15 8.10
CA PRO A 239 -24.18 4.68 6.74
C PRO A 239 -23.39 3.78 5.79
N LEU A 240 -22.29 3.16 6.26
CA LEU A 240 -21.49 2.24 5.45
C LEU A 240 -22.30 1.01 5.04
N MET A 241 -23.06 0.42 5.97
CA MET A 241 -23.93 -0.73 5.72
C MET A 241 -25.08 -0.42 4.75
N ARG A 242 -25.55 0.84 4.71
CA ARG A 242 -26.59 1.28 3.77
C ARG A 242 -26.04 1.68 2.39
N SER A 243 -24.72 1.72 2.22
CA SER A 243 -24.06 2.09 0.97
C SER A 243 -23.70 0.86 0.12
N ILE A 244 -23.21 1.09 -1.10
CA ILE A 244 -22.64 0.02 -1.96
C ILE A 244 -21.47 -0.73 -1.30
N ALA A 245 -20.84 -0.15 -0.27
CA ALA A 245 -19.70 -0.75 0.40
C ALA A 245 -20.00 -2.11 1.04
N ILE A 246 -21.23 -2.37 1.53
CA ILE A 246 -21.57 -3.68 2.11
C ILE A 246 -21.46 -4.80 1.07
N TRP A 247 -21.94 -4.54 -0.15
CA TRP A 247 -21.85 -5.49 -1.24
C TRP A 247 -20.40 -5.69 -1.70
N LEU A 248 -19.61 -4.61 -1.74
CA LEU A 248 -18.18 -4.72 -2.03
C LEU A 248 -17.42 -5.51 -0.95
N ILE A 249 -17.78 -5.37 0.33
CA ILE A 249 -17.21 -6.18 1.42
C ILE A 249 -17.53 -7.66 1.20
N LEU A 250 -18.78 -8.00 0.92
CA LEU A 250 -19.17 -9.39 0.64
C LEU A 250 -18.47 -9.95 -0.60
N VAL A 251 -18.43 -9.20 -1.69
CA VAL A 251 -17.75 -9.61 -2.94
C VAL A 251 -16.25 -9.79 -2.71
N SER A 252 -15.59 -8.84 -2.04
CA SER A 252 -14.16 -8.95 -1.72
C SER A 252 -13.86 -10.16 -0.83
N LEU A 253 -14.72 -10.48 0.14
CA LEU A 253 -14.59 -11.68 0.97
C LEU A 253 -14.68 -12.96 0.12
N VAL A 254 -15.68 -13.06 -0.76
CA VAL A 254 -15.86 -14.21 -1.67
C VAL A 254 -14.66 -14.33 -2.62
N LEU A 255 -14.18 -13.23 -3.19
CA LEU A 255 -13.01 -13.20 -4.07
C LEU A 255 -11.74 -13.61 -3.33
N SER A 256 -11.55 -13.15 -2.09
CA SER A 256 -10.44 -13.55 -1.22
C SER A 256 -10.46 -15.05 -0.94
N LEU A 257 -11.62 -15.62 -0.57
CA LEU A 257 -11.74 -17.07 -0.35
C LEU A 257 -11.57 -17.88 -1.64
N GLY A 258 -12.11 -17.41 -2.76
CA GLY A 258 -11.91 -18.04 -4.06
C GLY A 258 -10.45 -18.00 -4.50
N SER A 259 -9.74 -16.90 -4.25
CA SER A 259 -8.31 -16.80 -4.54
C SER A 259 -7.50 -17.87 -3.81
N LEU A 260 -7.88 -18.19 -2.56
CA LEU A 260 -7.27 -19.25 -1.77
C LEU A 260 -7.47 -20.63 -2.40
N HIS A 261 -8.69 -20.92 -2.87
CA HIS A 261 -9.01 -22.16 -3.58
C HIS A 261 -8.15 -22.34 -4.84
N PHE A 262 -8.07 -21.30 -5.70
CA PHE A 262 -7.27 -21.36 -6.93
C PHE A 262 -5.76 -21.42 -6.65
N PHE A 263 -5.30 -20.74 -5.60
CA PHE A 263 -3.90 -20.77 -5.18
C PHE A 263 -3.49 -22.19 -4.76
N PHE A 264 -4.29 -22.90 -3.97
CA PHE A 264 -3.99 -24.28 -3.56
C PHE A 264 -3.94 -25.24 -4.74
N LYS A 265 -4.72 -24.99 -5.79
CA LYS A 265 -4.67 -25.73 -7.06
C LYS A 265 -3.53 -25.29 -7.99
N LYS A 266 -2.59 -24.45 -7.52
CA LYS A 266 -1.49 -23.86 -8.30
C LYS A 266 -1.96 -23.09 -9.55
N LYS A 267 -3.23 -22.65 -9.60
CA LYS A 267 -3.81 -21.82 -10.67
C LYS A 267 -3.59 -20.34 -10.35
N PHE A 268 -2.33 -19.91 -10.40
CA PHE A 268 -1.92 -18.60 -9.90
C PHE A 268 -2.51 -17.40 -10.63
N LEU A 269 -2.81 -17.50 -11.93
CA LEU A 269 -3.39 -16.38 -12.67
C LEU A 269 -4.79 -16.04 -12.17
N GLY A 270 -5.66 -17.05 -12.05
CA GLY A 270 -7.00 -16.89 -11.49
C GLY A 270 -6.96 -16.44 -10.03
N ALA A 271 -6.10 -17.04 -9.22
CA ALA A 271 -5.92 -16.64 -7.84
C ALA A 271 -5.45 -15.18 -7.69
N GLY A 272 -4.48 -14.76 -8.49
CA GLY A 272 -3.95 -13.41 -8.51
C GLY A 272 -4.97 -12.38 -8.99
N ALA A 273 -5.76 -12.71 -10.02
CA ALA A 273 -6.83 -11.84 -10.51
C ALA A 273 -7.92 -11.63 -9.43
N MET A 274 -8.36 -12.69 -8.76
CA MET A 274 -9.34 -12.58 -7.68
C MET A 274 -8.80 -11.77 -6.49
N LEU A 275 -7.54 -12.03 -6.09
CA LEU A 275 -6.88 -11.29 -5.02
C LEU A 275 -6.71 -9.79 -5.38
N PHE A 276 -6.38 -9.48 -6.63
CA PHE A 276 -6.25 -8.12 -7.13
C PHE A 276 -7.60 -7.38 -7.10
N VAL A 277 -8.68 -8.00 -7.59
CA VAL A 277 -10.01 -7.39 -7.57
C VAL A 277 -10.52 -7.22 -6.14
N SER A 278 -10.21 -8.16 -5.24
CA SER A 278 -10.48 -8.02 -3.81
C SER A 278 -9.75 -6.81 -3.20
N LEU A 279 -8.45 -6.66 -3.48
CA LEU A 279 -7.66 -5.51 -3.03
C LEU A 279 -8.19 -4.18 -3.58
N LEU A 280 -8.54 -4.14 -4.88
CA LEU A 280 -9.18 -2.97 -5.50
C LEU A 280 -10.49 -2.61 -4.80
N SER A 281 -11.32 -3.61 -4.49
CA SER A 281 -12.58 -3.42 -3.76
C SER A 281 -12.34 -2.83 -2.37
N MET A 282 -11.31 -3.29 -1.65
CA MET A 282 -10.90 -2.70 -0.36
C MET A 282 -10.52 -1.22 -0.50
N VAL A 283 -9.79 -0.84 -1.55
CA VAL A 283 -9.45 0.57 -1.81
C VAL A 283 -10.69 1.42 -2.09
N VAL A 284 -11.67 0.88 -2.81
CA VAL A 284 -12.97 1.55 -3.03
C VAL A 284 -13.75 1.69 -1.72
N ILE A 285 -13.82 0.64 -0.90
CA ILE A 285 -14.47 0.68 0.42
C ILE A 285 -13.82 1.75 1.30
N ARG A 286 -12.48 1.84 1.30
CA ARG A 286 -11.73 2.88 2.01
C ARG A 286 -12.12 4.29 1.53
N HIS A 287 -12.29 4.47 0.21
CA HIS A 287 -12.72 5.75 -0.34
C HIS A 287 -14.15 6.12 0.10
N VAL A 288 -15.10 5.18 0.02
CA VAL A 288 -16.49 5.39 0.46
C VAL A 288 -16.54 5.70 1.95
N LEU A 289 -15.79 4.97 2.78
CA LEU A 289 -15.72 5.20 4.21
C LEU A 289 -15.22 6.62 4.53
N ARG A 290 -14.21 7.12 3.82
CA ARG A 290 -13.74 8.50 3.99
C ARG A 290 -14.84 9.52 3.72
N LEU A 291 -15.61 9.35 2.64
CA LEU A 291 -16.72 10.25 2.31
C LEU A 291 -17.79 10.24 3.41
N ILE A 292 -18.05 9.08 4.01
CA ILE A 292 -18.98 8.95 5.14
C ILE A 292 -18.44 9.67 6.38
N VAL A 293 -17.17 9.46 6.72
CA VAL A 293 -16.55 10.04 7.93
C VAL A 293 -16.43 11.56 7.83
N LEU A 294 -16.13 12.09 6.65
CA LEU A 294 -16.04 13.55 6.42
C LEU A 294 -17.40 14.20 6.14
N ARG A 295 -18.49 13.43 6.16
CA ARG A 295 -19.82 13.96 5.85
C ARG A 295 -20.20 15.05 6.86
N GLY A 296 -20.53 16.23 6.37
CA GLY A 296 -20.86 17.40 7.19
C GLY A 296 -19.68 18.37 7.40
N GLU A 297 -18.44 17.87 7.37
CA GLU A 297 -17.23 18.71 7.48
C GLU A 297 -16.68 19.10 6.10
N PHE A 298 -16.69 18.17 5.14
CA PHE A 298 -16.15 18.42 3.80
C PHE A 298 -16.80 17.52 2.75
N ASP A 299 -17.33 18.14 1.69
CA ASP A 299 -17.82 17.44 0.51
C ASP A 299 -16.99 17.80 -0.73
N PRO A 300 -16.18 16.87 -1.27
CA PRO A 300 -15.41 17.07 -2.49
C PRO A 300 -16.26 17.51 -3.70
N ALA A 301 -17.52 17.10 -3.77
CA ALA A 301 -18.41 17.40 -4.89
C ALA A 301 -18.82 18.89 -4.94
N THR A 302 -18.71 19.61 -3.83
CA THR A 302 -19.02 21.04 -3.74
C THR A 302 -17.84 21.93 -4.15
N THR A 303 -16.64 21.37 -4.33
CA THR A 303 -15.46 22.15 -4.70
C THR A 303 -15.57 22.58 -6.18
N PRO A 304 -15.43 23.87 -6.51
CA PRO A 304 -15.52 24.32 -7.89
C PRO A 304 -14.43 23.67 -8.73
N VAL A 305 -14.79 23.25 -9.94
CA VAL A 305 -13.85 22.63 -10.87
C VAL A 305 -13.46 23.67 -11.91
N SER A 306 -12.17 23.98 -11.99
CA SER A 306 -11.60 24.85 -13.03
C SER A 306 -10.51 24.06 -13.76
N PRO A 307 -10.89 23.27 -14.78
CA PRO A 307 -9.98 22.35 -15.44
C PRO A 307 -8.80 23.06 -16.09
N GLN A 308 -7.58 22.67 -15.72
CA GLN A 308 -6.36 23.16 -16.35
C GLN A 308 -5.88 22.17 -17.39
N TRP A 309 -6.57 22.13 -18.53
CA TRP A 309 -6.31 21.15 -19.60
C TRP A 309 -4.90 21.23 -20.19
N SER A 310 -4.28 22.41 -20.19
CA SER A 310 -2.88 22.57 -20.63
C SER A 310 -1.92 21.78 -19.74
N VAL A 311 -2.04 21.91 -18.43
CA VAL A 311 -1.25 21.18 -17.43
C VAL A 311 -1.57 19.68 -17.49
N PHE A 312 -2.85 19.33 -17.63
CA PHE A 312 -3.27 17.93 -17.79
C PHE A 312 -2.69 17.30 -19.06
N GLY A 313 -2.60 18.05 -20.17
CA GLY A 313 -1.98 17.60 -21.41
C GLY A 313 -0.50 17.29 -21.22
N ILE A 314 0.24 18.16 -20.53
CA ILE A 314 1.66 17.92 -20.18
C ILE A 314 1.78 16.65 -19.32
N PHE A 315 0.93 16.52 -18.28
CA PHE A 315 0.88 15.33 -17.46
C PHE A 315 0.65 14.06 -18.30
N LEU A 316 -0.30 14.07 -19.23
CA LEU A 316 -0.62 12.92 -20.07
C LEU A 316 0.55 12.55 -20.99
N VAL A 317 1.21 13.53 -21.60
CA VAL A 317 2.42 13.30 -22.43
C VAL A 317 3.52 12.67 -21.59
N CYS A 318 3.85 13.26 -20.44
CA CYS A 318 4.85 12.71 -19.53
C CYS A 318 4.49 11.30 -19.05
N PHE A 319 3.21 11.05 -18.76
CA PHE A 319 2.69 9.76 -18.33
C PHE A 319 2.84 8.69 -19.41
N VAL A 320 2.47 9.00 -20.66
CA VAL A 320 2.65 8.09 -21.81
C VAL A 320 4.13 7.80 -22.06
N VAL A 321 4.99 8.82 -22.01
CA VAL A 321 6.45 8.65 -22.14
C VAL A 321 7.00 7.77 -21.02
N ALA A 322 6.54 7.96 -19.77
CA ALA A 322 6.93 7.13 -18.64
C ALA A 322 6.49 5.66 -18.85
N ILE A 323 5.25 5.41 -19.29
CA ILE A 323 4.78 4.06 -19.64
C ILE A 323 5.63 3.45 -20.74
N GLY A 324 5.89 4.19 -21.81
CA GLY A 324 6.72 3.73 -22.93
C GLY A 324 8.14 3.35 -22.47
N THR A 325 8.72 4.16 -21.59
CA THR A 325 10.05 3.91 -21.02
C THR A 325 10.05 2.67 -20.12
N VAL A 326 9.07 2.53 -19.23
CA VAL A 326 8.92 1.34 -18.38
C VAL A 326 8.70 0.08 -19.22
N TRP A 327 7.83 0.15 -20.23
CA TRP A 327 7.59 -0.96 -21.15
C TRP A 327 8.87 -1.36 -21.89
N TYR A 328 9.63 -0.39 -22.39
CA TYR A 328 10.91 -0.62 -23.04
C TYR A 328 11.93 -1.28 -22.09
N MET A 329 12.06 -0.78 -20.86
CA MET A 329 12.94 -1.38 -19.84
C MET A 329 12.53 -2.81 -19.48
N LEU A 330 11.23 -3.08 -19.32
CA LEU A 330 10.71 -4.41 -19.07
C LEU A 330 10.99 -5.35 -20.25
N ARG A 331 10.81 -4.87 -21.49
CA ARG A 331 11.11 -5.64 -22.69
C ARG A 331 12.59 -6.01 -22.77
N LEU A 332 13.49 -5.08 -22.49
CA LEU A 332 14.94 -5.35 -22.43
C LEU A 332 15.27 -6.36 -21.33
N PHE A 333 14.78 -6.14 -20.11
CA PHE A 333 15.05 -7.02 -18.97
C PHE A 333 14.57 -8.46 -19.19
N LEU A 334 13.40 -8.63 -19.82
CA LEU A 334 12.85 -9.94 -20.17
C LEU A 334 13.55 -10.56 -21.39
N GLY A 335 13.91 -9.74 -22.37
CA GLY A 335 14.62 -10.17 -23.59
C GLY A 335 16.03 -10.67 -23.30
N ASP A 336 16.78 -9.98 -22.45
CA ASP A 336 18.14 -10.40 -22.07
C ASP A 336 18.13 -11.71 -21.27
N ARG A 337 17.12 -11.93 -20.43
CA ARG A 337 16.93 -13.22 -19.73
C ARG A 337 16.62 -14.37 -20.66
N ALA A 338 15.81 -14.14 -21.70
CA ALA A 338 15.49 -15.18 -22.68
C ALA A 338 16.73 -15.59 -23.48
N ARG A 339 17.63 -14.64 -23.80
CA ARG A 339 18.91 -14.92 -24.47
C ARG A 339 19.90 -15.66 -23.56
N ALA A 340 19.95 -15.32 -22.28
CA ALA A 340 20.85 -15.95 -21.30
C ALA A 340 20.46 -17.39 -20.92
N THR A 341 19.24 -17.84 -21.21
CA THR A 341 18.77 -19.23 -20.96
C THR A 341 18.68 -20.10 -22.21
N GLY A 342 18.98 -19.54 -23.39
CA GLY A 342 18.84 -20.19 -24.70
C GLY A 342 20.15 -20.41 -25.46
N GLY A 343 21.29 -20.19 -24.81
CA GLY A 343 22.64 -20.59 -25.26
C GLY A 343 23.32 -21.32 -24.13
#